data_AF-A0A923LN02-F1
#
_entry.id   AF-A0A923LN02-F1
#
_cell.length_a   1.000
_cell.length_b   1.000
_cell.length_c   1.000
_cell.angle_alpha   90.00
_cell.angle_beta   90.00
_cell.angle_gamma   90.00
#
_symmetry.space_group_name_H-M   'P 1'
#
loop_
_entity.id
_entity.type
_entity.pdbx_description
1 polymer ?
#
loop_
_entity_poly.entity_id
_entity_poly.type
_entity_poly.pdbx_seq_one_letter_code
_entity_poly.pdbx_strand_id
1 'polypeptide(L)'
;MRTLTLNNETKKNILNDLLKRSPNNYAEFEGRVNEIIANVREKRDAAIFEYTKMFDKADINASNVKVTEDEIKEAYSLVDEKLLEVIRKAKVNIRDYHEKQKRNSWFDSQENGIILGQKITALHTAGVYVPGGKAVYPSSVLMNVLPAKVAGVKRIIMTTPCGADGKVYPSTLVAAKEAGVDEIYKIGGAQAIAAMAFGTESIPKVDKIVGPGNIYVALAKKAVFGYVSIDSIAGPSEILVLADETANPKYVAADLLSQAEHDEMASAILITTSKELAEKVSVEVDKFVAKLSRKEIIQKSLDNYGYILAADTLDEAIEAANDIASEHLEIVTKNAFEVMTKIRNAGAIFIGEYSSEPLGDYFAGPNHVLPTNGTAKFFSPLSVDDFIKKSSIISYSKEALQAVYKDIVQFAECEKLTAHANSIRVRFEEE
;
A
#
# COMPACT_ATOMS: atom_id res chain seq x y z
N MET A 1 -12.62 12.65 22.45
CA MET A 1 -11.89 13.22 21.28
C MET A 1 -11.92 14.75 21.34
N ARG A 2 -11.04 15.47 20.61
CA ARG A 2 -11.05 16.95 20.59
C ARG A 2 -12.03 17.47 19.54
N THR A 3 -13.04 18.22 19.97
CA THR A 3 -14.03 18.86 19.07
C THR A 3 -13.61 20.28 18.72
N LEU A 4 -13.55 20.60 17.43
CA LEU A 4 -13.17 21.90 16.89
C LEU A 4 -14.20 22.36 15.85
N THR A 5 -14.44 23.66 15.76
CA THR A 5 -15.16 24.23 14.61
C THR A 5 -14.24 24.19 13.39
N LEU A 6 -14.74 23.67 12.27
CA LEU A 6 -14.01 23.66 11.01
C LEU A 6 -13.95 25.09 10.46
N ASN A 7 -12.74 25.58 10.27
CA ASN A 7 -12.45 26.81 9.55
C ASN A 7 -11.04 26.71 8.94
N ASN A 8 -10.60 27.74 8.22
CA ASN A 8 -9.31 27.71 7.54
C ASN A 8 -8.12 27.53 8.49
N GLU A 9 -8.19 28.10 9.69
CA GLU A 9 -7.12 27.99 10.69
C GLU A 9 -7.07 26.59 11.30
N THR A 10 -8.20 26.06 11.77
CA THR A 10 -8.26 24.72 12.36
C THR A 10 -7.90 23.64 11.35
N LYS A 11 -8.39 23.76 10.10
CA LYS A 11 -8.00 22.89 8.99
C LYS A 11 -6.49 22.90 8.77
N LYS A 12 -5.88 24.09 8.66
CA LYS A 12 -4.43 24.22 8.46
C LYS A 12 -3.63 23.62 9.62
N ASN A 13 -4.07 23.83 10.86
CA ASN A 13 -3.40 23.29 12.04
C ASN A 13 -3.45 21.76 12.07
N ILE A 14 -4.62 21.16 11.77
CA ILE A 14 -4.77 19.71 11.69
C ILE A 14 -3.88 19.14 10.59
N LEU A 15 -3.88 19.74 9.39
CA LEU A 15 -3.01 19.29 8.31
C LEU A 15 -1.53 19.33 8.72
N ASN A 16 -1.09 20.37 9.41
CA ASN A 16 0.27 20.46 9.95
C ASN A 16 0.55 19.39 11.01
N ASP A 17 -0.42 19.07 11.88
CA ASP A 17 -0.27 18.01 12.88
C ASP A 17 -0.22 16.62 12.24
N LEU A 18 -1.05 16.36 11.23
CA LEU A 18 -1.03 15.11 10.47
C LEU A 18 0.29 14.93 9.72
N LEU A 19 0.85 16.01 9.16
CA LEU A 19 2.15 15.99 8.47
C LEU A 19 3.31 15.60 9.40
N LYS A 20 3.23 15.86 10.72
CA LYS A 20 4.26 15.46 11.68
C LYS A 20 4.46 13.95 11.73
N ARG A 21 3.45 13.16 11.36
CA ARG A 21 3.51 11.70 11.29
C ARG A 21 4.20 11.16 10.04
N SER A 22 4.57 12.04 9.10
CA SER A 22 5.31 11.63 7.91
C SER A 22 6.65 11.00 8.28
N PRO A 23 7.02 9.87 7.65
CA PRO A 23 8.35 9.27 7.82
C PRO A 23 9.52 10.24 7.63
N ASN A 24 9.32 11.31 6.86
CA ASN A 24 10.34 12.33 6.60
C ASN A 24 10.76 13.15 7.84
N ASN A 25 10.00 13.09 8.94
CA ASN A 25 10.33 13.82 10.17
C ASN A 25 11.21 13.03 11.15
N TYR A 26 11.66 11.83 10.76
CA TYR A 26 12.32 10.86 11.64
C TYR A 26 13.79 10.61 11.25
N ALA A 27 14.61 11.67 11.16
CA ALA A 27 16.00 11.61 10.71
C ALA A 27 16.89 10.62 11.49
N GLU A 28 16.65 10.44 12.80
CA GLU A 28 17.39 9.46 13.60
C GLU A 28 17.17 8.01 13.11
N PHE A 29 15.94 7.67 12.74
CA PHE A 29 15.60 6.34 12.22
C PHE A 29 16.24 6.11 10.84
N GLU A 30 16.33 7.16 10.02
CA GLU A 30 16.94 7.09 8.68
C GLU A 30 18.41 6.71 8.76
N GLY A 31 19.18 7.29 9.69
CA GLY A 31 20.59 6.92 9.91
C GLY A 31 20.78 5.44 10.24
N ARG A 32 19.97 4.92 11.17
CA ARG A 32 20.01 3.49 11.57
C ARG A 32 19.58 2.56 10.43
N VAL A 33 18.56 2.93 9.67
CA VAL A 33 18.08 2.15 8.52
C VAL A 33 19.15 2.07 7.43
N ASN A 34 19.84 3.19 7.14
CA ASN A 34 20.92 3.22 6.15
C ASN A 34 22.10 2.34 6.57
N GLU A 35 22.43 2.29 7.86
CA GLU A 35 23.45 1.37 8.39
C GLU A 35 23.05 -0.09 8.19
N ILE A 36 21.80 -0.46 8.51
CA ILE A 36 21.28 -1.81 8.28
C ILE A 36 21.38 -2.18 6.80
N ILE A 37 20.94 -1.28 5.91
CA ILE A 37 20.99 -1.49 4.47
C ILE A 37 22.43 -1.68 3.98
N ALA A 38 23.37 -0.84 4.42
CA ALA A 38 24.78 -0.94 4.06
C ALA A 38 25.37 -2.28 4.51
N ASN A 39 25.10 -2.69 5.76
CA ASN A 39 25.57 -3.96 6.30
C ASN A 39 25.01 -5.16 5.53
N VAL A 40 23.71 -5.16 5.17
CA VAL A 40 23.12 -6.23 4.37
C VAL A 40 23.72 -6.28 2.97
N ARG A 41 23.99 -5.12 2.36
CA ARG A 41 24.61 -5.06 1.02
C ARG A 41 26.05 -5.61 1.01
N GLU A 42 26.81 -5.36 2.08
CA GLU A 42 28.19 -5.83 2.21
C GLU A 42 28.28 -7.30 2.66
N LYS A 43 27.53 -7.66 3.72
CA LYS A 43 27.69 -8.93 4.44
C LYS A 43 26.59 -9.96 4.16
N ARG A 44 25.54 -9.59 3.43
CA ARG A 44 24.48 -10.48 2.93
C ARG A 44 23.85 -11.35 4.02
N ASP A 45 23.85 -12.69 3.87
CA ASP A 45 23.23 -13.62 4.80
C ASP A 45 23.68 -13.40 6.25
N ALA A 46 24.96 -13.12 6.46
CA ALA A 46 25.51 -12.90 7.80
C ALA A 46 24.82 -11.73 8.52
N ALA A 47 24.59 -10.62 7.80
CA ALA A 47 23.91 -9.45 8.38
C ALA A 47 22.43 -9.72 8.66
N ILE A 48 21.70 -10.38 7.75
CA ILE A 48 20.27 -10.64 7.98
C ILE A 48 20.06 -11.59 9.17
N PHE A 49 20.95 -12.58 9.37
CA PHE A 49 20.87 -13.49 10.51
C PHE A 49 21.21 -12.78 11.82
N GLU A 50 22.24 -11.92 11.81
CA GLU A 50 22.60 -11.08 12.97
C GLU A 50 21.44 -10.18 13.39
N TYR A 51 20.82 -9.47 12.45
CA TYR A 51 19.68 -8.59 12.74
C TYR A 51 18.42 -9.35 13.17
N THR A 52 18.17 -10.53 12.60
CA THR A 52 17.04 -11.38 13.03
C THR A 52 17.24 -11.85 14.47
N LYS A 53 18.44 -12.27 14.84
CA LYS A 53 18.78 -12.62 16.23
C LYS A 53 18.69 -11.41 17.17
N MET A 54 19.09 -10.24 16.71
CA MET A 54 19.06 -9.01 17.50
C MET A 54 17.63 -8.53 17.76
N PHE A 55 16.79 -8.46 16.73
CA PHE A 55 15.47 -7.85 16.79
C PHE A 55 14.36 -8.85 17.09
N ASP A 56 14.34 -10.00 16.42
CA ASP A 56 13.30 -11.01 16.53
C ASP A 56 13.64 -12.10 17.57
N LYS A 57 14.87 -12.07 18.11
CA LYS A 57 15.40 -13.03 19.11
C LYS A 57 15.42 -14.48 18.62
N ALA A 58 15.37 -14.69 17.31
CA ALA A 58 15.38 -16.00 16.67
C ALA A 58 16.75 -16.35 16.11
N ASP A 59 17.19 -17.60 16.31
CA ASP A 59 18.43 -18.11 15.75
C ASP A 59 18.18 -18.72 14.36
N ILE A 60 18.27 -17.87 13.34
CA ILE A 60 18.07 -18.22 11.94
C ILE A 60 19.42 -18.29 11.21
N ASN A 61 19.54 -19.22 10.28
CA ASN A 61 20.69 -19.42 9.40
C ASN A 61 20.24 -19.95 8.03
N ALA A 62 21.20 -20.21 7.13
CA ALA A 62 20.92 -20.65 5.76
C ALA A 62 20.08 -21.93 5.65
N SER A 63 20.12 -22.82 6.67
CA SER A 63 19.35 -24.07 6.66
C SER A 63 17.88 -23.92 7.08
N ASN A 64 17.51 -22.85 7.79
CA ASN A 64 16.17 -22.70 8.37
C ASN A 64 15.47 -21.35 8.06
N VAL A 65 16.15 -20.42 7.38
CA VAL A 65 15.59 -19.10 6.99
C VAL A 65 14.41 -19.22 6.05
N LYS A 66 14.41 -20.22 5.17
CA LYS A 66 13.31 -20.52 4.27
C LYS A 66 12.32 -21.46 4.96
N VAL A 67 11.04 -21.10 4.94
CA VAL A 67 9.96 -21.97 5.44
C VAL A 67 9.89 -23.24 4.60
N THR A 68 9.74 -24.37 5.28
CA THR A 68 9.64 -25.69 4.65
C THR A 68 8.18 -26.09 4.39
N GLU A 69 7.95 -27.05 3.49
CA GLU A 69 6.60 -27.58 3.25
C GLU A 69 6.03 -28.30 4.49
N ASP A 70 6.89 -28.86 5.35
CA ASP A 70 6.44 -29.51 6.59
C ASP A 70 5.95 -28.48 7.62
N GLU A 71 6.59 -27.30 7.71
CA GLU A 71 6.06 -26.18 8.51
C GLU A 71 4.72 -25.68 7.99
N ILE A 72 4.52 -25.68 6.66
CA ILE A 72 3.23 -25.34 6.06
C ILE A 72 2.18 -26.39 6.41
N LYS A 73 2.49 -27.69 6.33
CA LYS A 73 1.56 -28.76 6.74
C LYS A 73 1.20 -28.68 8.23
N GLU A 74 2.18 -28.43 9.09
CA GLU A 74 1.96 -28.17 10.53
C GLU A 74 1.03 -26.95 10.71
N ALA A 75 1.24 -25.87 9.96
CA ALA A 75 0.38 -24.71 10.04
C ALA A 75 -1.09 -25.02 9.69
N TYR A 76 -1.34 -25.86 8.68
CA TYR A 76 -2.70 -26.29 8.34
C TYR A 76 -3.38 -27.11 9.44
N SER A 77 -2.64 -27.89 10.24
CA SER A 77 -3.22 -28.65 11.35
C SER A 77 -3.51 -27.79 12.59
N LEU A 78 -2.89 -26.61 12.68
CA LEU A 78 -3.04 -25.67 13.80
C LEU A 78 -4.09 -24.57 13.55
N VAL A 79 -4.42 -24.28 12.29
CA VAL A 79 -5.40 -23.25 11.94
C VAL A 79 -6.82 -23.78 12.08
N ASP A 80 -7.67 -23.01 12.76
CA ASP A 80 -9.11 -23.29 12.87
C ASP A 80 -9.77 -23.40 11.49
N GLU A 81 -10.60 -24.43 11.30
CA GLU A 81 -11.22 -24.72 10.01
C GLU A 81 -12.14 -23.58 9.54
N LYS A 82 -12.84 -22.89 10.46
CA LYS A 82 -13.68 -21.75 10.09
C LYS A 82 -12.83 -20.57 9.65
N LEU A 83 -11.68 -20.33 10.29
CA LEU A 83 -10.74 -19.31 9.83
C LEU A 83 -10.20 -19.63 8.43
N LEU A 84 -9.88 -20.90 8.14
CA LEU A 84 -9.48 -21.32 6.80
C LEU A 84 -10.59 -21.07 5.76
N GLU A 85 -11.84 -21.36 6.08
CA GLU A 85 -12.97 -21.02 5.20
C GLU A 85 -13.09 -19.51 4.95
N VAL A 86 -12.90 -18.68 5.99
CA VAL A 86 -12.92 -17.21 5.86
C VAL A 86 -11.80 -16.74 4.94
N ILE A 87 -10.57 -17.23 5.12
CA ILE A 87 -9.41 -16.93 4.25
C ILE A 87 -9.75 -17.27 2.79
N ARG A 88 -10.35 -18.43 2.53
CA ARG A 88 -10.72 -18.86 1.18
C ARG A 88 -11.81 -17.98 0.56
N LYS A 89 -12.80 -17.55 1.34
CA LYS A 89 -13.84 -16.61 0.88
C LYS A 89 -13.26 -15.23 0.56
N ALA A 90 -12.45 -14.67 1.46
CA ALA A 90 -11.76 -13.40 1.23
C ALA A 90 -10.88 -13.45 -0.02
N LYS A 91 -10.11 -14.54 -0.20
CA LYS A 91 -9.30 -14.79 -1.39
C LYS A 91 -10.11 -14.69 -2.69
N VAL A 92 -11.31 -15.28 -2.73
CA VAL A 92 -12.19 -15.22 -3.91
C VAL A 92 -12.60 -13.78 -4.19
N ASN A 93 -13.12 -13.06 -3.19
CA ASN A 93 -13.56 -11.68 -3.37
C ASN A 93 -12.43 -10.75 -3.83
N ILE A 94 -11.24 -10.86 -3.21
CA ILE A 94 -10.07 -10.06 -3.56
C ILE A 94 -9.61 -10.36 -4.98
N ARG A 95 -9.48 -11.65 -5.34
CA ARG A 95 -9.09 -12.04 -6.69
C ARG A 95 -10.09 -11.55 -7.74
N ASP A 96 -11.38 -11.76 -7.51
CA ASP A 96 -12.44 -11.42 -8.45
C ASP A 96 -12.56 -9.91 -8.65
N TYR A 97 -12.27 -9.10 -7.62
CA TYR A 97 -12.14 -7.65 -7.75
C TYR A 97 -10.94 -7.27 -8.63
N HIS A 98 -9.75 -7.82 -8.35
CA HIS A 98 -8.52 -7.47 -9.07
C HIS A 98 -8.51 -7.98 -10.52
N GLU A 99 -9.15 -9.11 -10.85
CA GLU A 99 -9.27 -9.59 -12.24
C GLU A 99 -9.94 -8.55 -13.16
N LYS A 100 -10.86 -7.72 -12.62
CA LYS A 100 -11.50 -6.63 -13.37
C LYS A 100 -10.56 -5.49 -13.73
N GLN A 101 -9.38 -5.40 -13.10
CA GLN A 101 -8.40 -4.34 -13.34
C GLN A 101 -7.42 -4.68 -14.47
N LYS A 102 -7.45 -5.91 -15.00
CA LYS A 102 -6.49 -6.35 -16.03
C LYS A 102 -6.64 -5.56 -17.31
N ARG A 103 -5.50 -5.15 -17.86
CA ARG A 103 -5.38 -4.48 -19.14
C ARG A 103 -4.66 -5.35 -20.15
N ASN A 104 -5.12 -5.31 -21.39
CA ASN A 104 -4.48 -6.01 -22.50
C ASN A 104 -3.47 -5.10 -23.21
N SER A 105 -2.45 -5.72 -23.80
CA SER A 105 -1.61 -5.02 -24.77
C SER A 105 -2.45 -4.60 -25.97
N TRP A 106 -2.09 -3.48 -26.60
CA TRP A 106 -2.75 -3.01 -27.82
C TRP A 106 -1.73 -2.59 -28.87
N PHE A 107 -2.14 -2.71 -30.13
CA PHE A 107 -1.41 -2.29 -31.32
C PHE A 107 -2.38 -1.58 -32.25
N ASP A 108 -1.98 -0.45 -32.77
CA ASP A 108 -2.69 0.37 -33.73
C ASP A 108 -1.87 0.43 -35.02
N SER A 109 -2.44 -0.07 -36.11
CA SER A 109 -1.77 -0.23 -37.40
C SER A 109 -2.45 0.63 -38.46
N GLN A 110 -1.67 1.50 -39.09
CA GLN A 110 -2.12 2.37 -40.18
C GLN A 110 -1.79 1.77 -41.55
N GLU A 111 -2.54 2.17 -42.58
CA GLU A 111 -2.40 1.66 -43.95
C GLU A 111 -1.01 1.92 -44.56
N ASN A 112 -0.36 3.01 -44.16
CA ASN A 112 0.99 3.38 -44.60
C ASN A 112 2.10 2.53 -43.95
N GLY A 113 1.77 1.56 -43.09
CA GLY A 113 2.72 0.69 -42.42
C GLY A 113 3.30 1.26 -41.12
N ILE A 114 2.68 2.28 -40.53
CA ILE A 114 2.97 2.69 -39.15
C ILE A 114 2.25 1.75 -38.19
N ILE A 115 2.97 1.18 -37.23
CA ILE A 115 2.42 0.41 -36.11
C ILE A 115 2.90 1.05 -34.80
N LEU A 116 1.94 1.55 -34.02
CA LEU A 116 2.16 2.02 -32.67
C LEU A 116 1.50 1.06 -31.68
N GLY A 117 1.98 1.01 -30.44
CA GLY A 117 1.36 0.13 -29.48
C GLY A 117 1.87 0.29 -28.06
N GLN A 118 1.22 -0.42 -27.15
CA GLN A 118 1.66 -0.58 -25.78
C GLN A 118 1.64 -2.07 -25.42
N LYS A 119 2.82 -2.61 -25.16
CA LYS A 119 2.98 -3.95 -24.62
C LYS A 119 2.93 -3.91 -23.10
N ILE A 120 1.97 -4.64 -22.54
CA ILE A 120 1.82 -4.86 -21.10
C ILE A 120 2.48 -6.19 -20.73
N THR A 121 3.31 -6.21 -19.70
CA THR A 121 4.00 -7.42 -19.24
C THR A 121 4.10 -7.41 -17.72
N ALA A 122 3.78 -8.52 -17.06
CA ALA A 122 3.97 -8.66 -15.63
C ALA A 122 5.46 -8.52 -15.22
N LEU A 123 5.70 -8.09 -13.98
CA LEU A 123 7.00 -8.22 -13.36
C LEU A 123 7.39 -9.69 -13.25
N HIS A 124 8.70 -9.98 -13.32
CA HIS A 124 9.15 -11.36 -13.25
C HIS A 124 9.12 -11.87 -11.80
N THR A 125 9.65 -11.05 -10.88
CA THR A 125 9.73 -11.38 -9.46
C THR A 125 9.21 -10.24 -8.59
N ALA A 126 8.29 -10.52 -7.68
CA ALA A 126 7.83 -9.57 -6.65
C ALA A 126 8.20 -10.06 -5.25
N GLY A 127 8.61 -9.13 -4.39
CA GLY A 127 8.81 -9.36 -2.95
C GLY A 127 7.65 -8.76 -2.16
N VAL A 128 7.07 -9.53 -1.26
CA VAL A 128 5.97 -9.12 -0.40
C VAL A 128 6.47 -9.09 1.05
N TYR A 129 6.47 -7.91 1.66
CA TYR A 129 6.71 -7.78 3.09
C TYR A 129 5.40 -7.91 3.85
N VAL A 130 5.33 -8.85 4.80
CA VAL A 130 4.19 -9.01 5.69
C VAL A 130 4.63 -8.71 7.13
N PRO A 131 4.01 -7.73 7.81
CA PRO A 131 4.34 -7.45 9.20
C PRO A 131 4.05 -8.64 10.12
N GLY A 132 4.79 -8.73 11.22
CA GLY A 132 4.57 -9.71 12.29
C GLY A 132 5.10 -9.21 13.63
N GLY A 133 5.13 -10.09 14.63
CA GLY A 133 5.54 -9.76 16.00
C GLY A 133 4.34 -9.46 16.89
N LYS A 134 3.98 -8.18 17.07
CA LYS A 134 2.91 -7.75 18.00
C LYS A 134 1.49 -8.13 17.54
N ALA A 135 1.31 -8.44 16.25
CA ALA A 135 0.04 -8.78 15.64
C ALA A 135 0.25 -9.70 14.44
N VAL A 136 -0.83 -10.33 13.99
CA VAL A 136 -0.83 -11.37 12.96
C VAL A 136 -1.79 -10.94 11.84
N TYR A 137 -1.29 -10.87 10.61
CA TYR A 137 -2.01 -10.25 9.49
C TYR A 137 -2.17 -11.18 8.28
N PRO A 138 -3.01 -12.24 8.37
CA PRO A 138 -3.28 -13.11 7.22
C PRO A 138 -3.97 -12.34 6.07
N SER A 139 -4.74 -11.30 6.37
CA SER A 139 -5.36 -10.43 5.36
C SER A 139 -4.33 -9.70 4.51
N SER A 140 -3.30 -9.12 5.13
CA SER A 140 -2.22 -8.44 4.40
C SER A 140 -1.46 -9.37 3.46
N VAL A 141 -1.38 -10.67 3.77
CA VAL A 141 -0.85 -11.66 2.82
C VAL A 141 -1.71 -11.72 1.56
N LEU A 142 -3.03 -11.90 1.72
CA LEU A 142 -3.97 -11.98 0.60
C LEU A 142 -3.94 -10.70 -0.25
N MET A 143 -4.01 -9.54 0.42
CA MET A 143 -4.06 -8.23 -0.22
C MET A 143 -2.81 -7.89 -1.02
N ASN A 144 -1.62 -8.34 -0.59
CA ASN A 144 -0.39 -8.10 -1.35
C ASN A 144 -0.14 -9.13 -2.46
N VAL A 145 -0.49 -10.40 -2.24
CA VAL A 145 -0.12 -11.50 -3.13
C VAL A 145 -1.12 -11.68 -4.28
N LEU A 146 -2.42 -11.52 -4.02
CA LEU A 146 -3.44 -11.79 -5.04
C LEU A 146 -3.39 -10.85 -6.24
N PRO A 147 -3.18 -9.53 -6.10
CA PRO A 147 -3.03 -8.64 -7.26
C PRO A 147 -1.81 -9.02 -8.11
N ALA A 148 -0.70 -9.43 -7.48
CA ALA A 148 0.49 -9.91 -8.17
C ALA A 148 0.23 -11.19 -8.96
N LYS A 149 -0.52 -12.16 -8.38
CA LYS A 149 -0.93 -13.37 -9.10
C LYS A 149 -1.87 -13.06 -10.27
N VAL A 150 -2.84 -12.18 -10.06
CA VAL A 150 -3.77 -11.72 -11.12
C VAL A 150 -3.03 -11.03 -12.26
N ALA A 151 -2.00 -10.23 -11.95
CA ALA A 151 -1.12 -9.60 -12.94
C ALA A 151 -0.28 -10.60 -13.75
N GLY A 152 -0.06 -11.80 -13.22
CA GLY A 152 0.77 -12.85 -13.85
C GLY A 152 2.23 -12.83 -13.41
N VAL A 153 2.54 -12.31 -12.22
CA VAL A 153 3.89 -12.39 -11.65
C VAL A 153 4.30 -13.85 -11.48
N LYS A 154 5.47 -14.21 -12.03
CA LYS A 154 5.92 -15.60 -12.10
C LYS A 154 6.46 -16.13 -10.78
N ARG A 155 7.15 -15.29 -10.01
CA ARG A 155 7.76 -15.65 -8.73
C ARG A 155 7.44 -14.59 -7.68
N ILE A 156 6.76 -14.98 -6.62
CA ILE A 156 6.42 -14.15 -5.48
C ILE A 156 7.15 -14.71 -4.26
N ILE A 157 8.08 -13.93 -3.72
CA ILE A 157 8.69 -14.24 -2.44
C ILE A 157 8.01 -13.40 -1.36
N MET A 158 7.89 -13.97 -0.16
CA MET A 158 7.36 -13.28 1.01
C MET A 158 8.40 -13.27 2.12
N THR A 159 8.57 -12.13 2.77
CA THR A 159 9.35 -12.01 4.01
C THR A 159 8.40 -11.67 5.15
N THR A 160 8.51 -12.38 6.26
CA THR A 160 7.79 -12.09 7.50
C THR A 160 8.71 -12.39 8.69
N PRO A 161 8.76 -11.54 9.73
CA PRO A 161 9.50 -11.89 10.94
C PRO A 161 8.91 -13.16 11.58
N CYS A 162 9.78 -13.98 12.17
CA CYS A 162 9.39 -15.12 12.97
C CYS A 162 9.32 -14.76 14.47
N GLY A 163 8.70 -15.62 15.28
CA GLY A 163 8.79 -15.55 16.73
C GLY A 163 10.20 -15.92 17.22
N ALA A 164 10.47 -15.68 18.51
CA ALA A 164 11.75 -16.03 19.13
C ALA A 164 12.07 -17.54 19.06
N ASP A 165 11.07 -18.38 18.86
CA ASP A 165 11.19 -19.82 18.61
C ASP A 165 11.56 -20.16 17.16
N GLY A 166 11.73 -19.16 16.29
CA GLY A 166 12.02 -19.31 14.88
C GLY A 166 10.83 -19.73 14.02
N LYS A 167 9.60 -19.76 14.58
CA LYS A 167 8.39 -20.14 13.84
C LYS A 167 7.62 -18.93 13.31
N VAL A 168 6.96 -19.09 12.17
CA VAL A 168 6.01 -18.11 11.63
C VAL A 168 4.60 -18.50 12.10
N TYR A 169 3.74 -17.51 12.32
CA TYR A 169 2.36 -17.76 12.72
C TYR A 169 1.63 -18.66 11.71
N PRO A 170 0.92 -19.72 12.18
CA PRO A 170 0.23 -20.67 11.30
C PRO A 170 -0.73 -20.02 10.31
N SER A 171 -1.54 -19.06 10.75
CA SER A 171 -2.51 -18.37 9.88
C SER A 171 -1.84 -17.57 8.76
N THR A 172 -0.67 -16.98 9.01
CA THR A 172 0.14 -16.30 7.98
C THR A 172 0.67 -17.28 6.94
N LEU A 173 1.16 -18.46 7.36
CA LEU A 173 1.65 -19.49 6.44
C LEU A 173 0.54 -20.09 5.58
N VAL A 174 -0.61 -20.38 6.20
CA VAL A 174 -1.80 -20.86 5.49
C VAL A 174 -2.30 -19.82 4.50
N ALA A 175 -2.41 -18.55 4.89
CA ALA A 175 -2.80 -17.48 3.97
C ALA A 175 -1.81 -17.33 2.80
N ALA A 176 -0.50 -17.47 3.05
CA ALA A 176 0.52 -17.41 2.01
C ALA A 176 0.41 -18.56 1.02
N LYS A 177 0.20 -19.78 1.50
CA LYS A 177 -0.02 -20.96 0.65
C LYS A 177 -1.32 -20.82 -0.16
N GLU A 178 -2.41 -20.42 0.48
CA GLU A 178 -3.69 -20.19 -0.18
C GLU A 178 -3.59 -19.07 -1.23
N ALA A 179 -2.84 -17.99 -0.97
CA ALA A 179 -2.62 -16.91 -1.93
C ALA A 179 -1.68 -17.28 -3.09
N GLY A 180 -0.88 -18.33 -2.91
CA GLY A 180 0.06 -18.85 -3.92
C GLY A 180 1.47 -18.26 -3.82
N VAL A 181 1.92 -17.82 -2.66
CA VAL A 181 3.33 -17.43 -2.46
C VAL A 181 4.25 -18.59 -2.83
N ASP A 182 5.33 -18.30 -3.56
CA ASP A 182 6.26 -19.32 -4.05
C ASP A 182 7.33 -19.66 -3.00
N GLU A 183 7.85 -18.66 -2.27
CA GLU A 183 8.87 -18.84 -1.23
C GLU A 183 8.63 -17.90 -0.05
N ILE A 184 8.80 -18.40 1.19
CA ILE A 184 8.61 -17.62 2.41
C ILE A 184 9.91 -17.62 3.21
N TYR A 185 10.36 -16.44 3.65
CA TYR A 185 11.58 -16.24 4.42
C TYR A 185 11.28 -15.59 5.77
N LYS A 186 11.89 -16.12 6.82
CA LYS A 186 11.62 -15.84 8.24
C LYS A 186 12.36 -14.61 8.78
N ILE A 187 12.35 -13.52 8.01
CA ILE A 187 13.03 -12.27 8.37
C ILE A 187 12.08 -11.08 8.23
N GLY A 188 12.24 -10.08 9.10
CA GLY A 188 11.46 -8.84 9.07
C GLY A 188 12.30 -7.56 8.93
N GLY A 189 11.68 -6.41 9.15
CA GLY A 189 12.37 -5.12 9.29
C GLY A 189 13.10 -4.61 8.05
N ALA A 190 13.99 -3.63 8.27
CA ALA A 190 14.79 -3.01 7.22
C ALA A 190 15.74 -4.02 6.54
N GLN A 191 16.21 -5.03 7.29
CA GLN A 191 17.08 -6.08 6.78
C GLN A 191 16.38 -6.97 5.74
N ALA A 192 15.08 -7.24 5.89
CA ALA A 192 14.29 -7.96 4.89
C ALA A 192 14.13 -7.16 3.59
N ILE A 193 13.83 -5.87 3.72
CA ILE A 193 13.72 -4.97 2.56
C ILE A 193 15.06 -4.88 1.80
N ALA A 194 16.17 -4.73 2.53
CA ALA A 194 17.51 -4.73 1.94
C ALA A 194 17.83 -6.08 1.25
N ALA A 195 17.50 -7.21 1.87
CA ALA A 195 17.73 -8.54 1.31
C ALA A 195 16.96 -8.72 -0.01
N MET A 196 15.68 -8.31 -0.07
CA MET A 196 14.90 -8.37 -1.31
C MET A 196 15.41 -7.41 -2.38
N ALA A 197 15.91 -6.23 -1.99
CA ALA A 197 16.41 -5.21 -2.91
C ALA A 197 17.75 -5.58 -3.56
N PHE A 198 18.67 -6.17 -2.79
CA PHE A 198 20.05 -6.43 -3.23
C PHE A 198 20.34 -7.92 -3.48
N GLY A 199 19.54 -8.81 -2.90
CA GLY A 199 19.80 -10.25 -2.87
C GLY A 199 20.86 -10.63 -1.83
N THR A 200 20.74 -11.84 -1.30
CA THR A 200 21.73 -12.53 -0.47
C THR A 200 21.99 -13.93 -1.02
N GLU A 201 22.80 -14.73 -0.33
CA GLU A 201 22.99 -16.13 -0.68
C GLU A 201 21.69 -16.94 -0.55
N SER A 202 20.89 -16.66 0.48
CA SER A 202 19.61 -17.35 0.73
C SER A 202 18.40 -16.69 0.08
N ILE A 203 18.37 -15.36 -0.04
CA ILE A 203 17.20 -14.59 -0.47
C ILE A 203 17.47 -13.94 -1.83
N PRO A 204 16.69 -14.28 -2.87
CA PRO A 204 16.90 -13.73 -4.20
C PRO A 204 16.51 -12.25 -4.25
N LYS A 205 17.17 -11.50 -5.12
CA LYS A 205 16.74 -10.14 -5.49
C LYS A 205 15.37 -10.18 -6.21
N VAL A 206 14.54 -9.18 -5.98
CA VAL A 206 13.25 -8.97 -6.67
C VAL A 206 13.23 -7.69 -7.52
N ASP A 207 12.21 -7.56 -8.38
CA ASP A 207 12.00 -6.38 -9.23
C ASP A 207 11.20 -5.28 -8.52
N LYS A 208 10.28 -5.66 -7.63
CA LYS A 208 9.44 -4.76 -6.83
C LYS A 208 9.22 -5.31 -5.43
N ILE A 209 9.22 -4.43 -4.43
CA ILE A 209 8.87 -4.75 -3.04
C ILE A 209 7.55 -4.04 -2.70
N VAL A 210 6.58 -4.80 -2.18
CA VAL A 210 5.29 -4.26 -1.73
C VAL A 210 5.02 -4.64 -0.28
N GLY A 211 4.05 -3.96 0.32
CA GLY A 211 3.52 -4.30 1.63
C GLY A 211 3.78 -3.23 2.68
N PRO A 212 2.84 -3.04 3.61
CA PRO A 212 2.97 -2.06 4.68
C PRO A 212 3.97 -2.54 5.73
N GLY A 213 4.45 -1.64 6.56
CA GLY A 213 5.33 -1.97 7.68
C GLY A 213 5.54 -0.79 8.60
N ASN A 214 6.28 -1.01 9.67
CA ASN A 214 6.63 0.06 10.59
C ASN A 214 7.56 1.10 9.94
N ILE A 215 7.91 2.14 10.69
CA ILE A 215 8.79 3.22 10.22
C ILE A 215 10.13 2.74 9.64
N TYR A 216 10.73 1.68 10.19
CA TYR A 216 11.99 1.13 9.67
C TYR A 216 11.82 0.51 8.28
N VAL A 217 10.70 -0.20 8.06
CA VAL A 217 10.34 -0.78 6.77
C VAL A 217 10.04 0.33 5.74
N ALA A 218 9.26 1.33 6.14
CA ALA A 218 8.91 2.46 5.28
C ALA A 218 10.16 3.24 4.82
N LEU A 219 11.06 3.56 5.76
CA LEU A 219 12.33 4.22 5.46
C LEU A 219 13.26 3.32 4.64
N ALA A 220 13.27 2.01 4.88
CA ALA A 220 14.07 1.10 4.08
C ALA A 220 13.57 1.04 2.63
N LYS A 221 12.26 0.95 2.41
CA LYS A 221 11.63 1.00 1.08
C LYS A 221 12.00 2.29 0.34
N LYS A 222 11.92 3.42 1.04
CA LYS A 222 12.38 4.73 0.51
C LYS A 222 13.84 4.69 0.08
N ALA A 223 14.73 4.17 0.93
CA ALA A 223 16.17 4.14 0.67
C ALA A 223 16.59 3.19 -0.46
N VAL A 224 15.85 2.09 -0.68
CA VAL A 224 16.13 1.14 -1.77
C VAL A 224 15.43 1.48 -3.09
N PHE A 225 14.51 2.44 -3.09
CA PHE A 225 13.82 2.87 -4.30
C PHE A 225 14.82 3.35 -5.37
N GLY A 226 14.67 2.84 -6.59
CA GLY A 226 15.61 3.07 -7.70
C GLY A 226 16.58 1.91 -7.93
N TYR A 227 16.92 1.13 -6.89
CA TYR A 227 17.56 -0.19 -7.04
C TYR A 227 16.54 -1.30 -7.27
N VAL A 228 15.35 -1.11 -6.69
CA VAL A 228 14.14 -1.91 -6.82
C VAL A 228 12.93 -0.96 -6.88
N SER A 229 11.83 -1.39 -7.50
CA SER A 229 10.57 -0.65 -7.42
C SER A 229 9.90 -0.85 -6.06
N ILE A 230 9.08 0.11 -5.62
CA ILE A 230 8.19 -0.04 -4.46
C ILE A 230 6.76 0.36 -4.85
N ASP A 231 5.77 -0.08 -4.07
CA ASP A 231 4.38 0.40 -4.11
C ASP A 231 4.27 1.84 -3.59
N SER A 232 4.58 2.07 -2.31
CA SER A 232 4.48 3.36 -1.66
C SER A 232 5.30 3.39 -0.36
N ILE A 233 5.45 4.58 0.20
CA ILE A 233 5.99 4.78 1.56
C ILE A 233 4.80 4.92 2.49
N ALA A 234 4.31 3.78 3.01
CA ALA A 234 3.25 3.76 3.99
C ALA A 234 3.69 4.46 5.28
N GLY A 235 2.81 5.30 5.82
CA GLY A 235 2.90 5.90 7.14
C GLY A 235 1.84 5.31 8.06
N PRO A 236 1.58 5.96 9.21
CA PRO A 236 0.54 5.52 10.12
C PRO A 236 -0.86 5.56 9.50
N SER A 237 -1.66 4.57 9.89
CA SER A 237 -3.03 4.35 9.47
C SER A 237 -3.99 5.51 9.78
N GLU A 238 -4.99 5.73 8.92
CA GLU A 238 -5.94 6.84 9.00
C GLU A 238 -7.37 6.44 8.65
N ILE A 239 -8.34 7.01 9.37
CA ILE A 239 -9.75 6.98 8.99
C ILE A 239 -10.36 8.39 9.11
N LEU A 240 -11.12 8.77 8.09
CA LEU A 240 -11.98 9.95 8.10
C LEU A 240 -13.43 9.51 7.90
N VAL A 241 -14.31 9.84 8.83
CA VAL A 241 -15.75 9.64 8.67
C VAL A 241 -16.40 11.01 8.39
N LEU A 242 -17.01 11.15 7.22
CA LEU A 242 -17.82 12.30 6.83
C LEU A 242 -19.30 11.94 7.04
N ALA A 243 -19.92 12.54 8.07
CA ALA A 243 -21.26 12.16 8.50
C ALA A 243 -22.20 13.35 8.70
N ASP A 244 -23.49 13.18 8.41
CA ASP A 244 -24.54 14.17 8.69
C ASP A 244 -25.45 13.70 9.84
N GLU A 245 -26.46 14.49 10.20
CA GLU A 245 -27.38 14.20 11.30
C GLU A 245 -28.15 12.87 11.16
N THR A 246 -28.15 12.24 9.99
CA THR A 246 -28.83 10.95 9.77
C THR A 246 -28.00 9.75 10.22
N ALA A 247 -26.69 9.92 10.43
CA ALA A 247 -25.79 8.85 10.82
C ALA A 247 -26.06 8.35 12.25
N ASN A 248 -25.95 7.03 12.44
CA ASN A 248 -25.96 6.45 13.77
C ASN A 248 -24.65 6.76 14.54
N PRO A 249 -24.69 7.53 15.66
CA PRO A 249 -23.48 7.92 16.38
C PRO A 249 -22.71 6.73 16.96
N LYS A 250 -23.40 5.61 17.23
CA LYS A 250 -22.76 4.40 17.75
C LYS A 250 -21.91 3.71 16.68
N TYR A 251 -22.34 3.73 15.42
CA TYR A 251 -21.60 3.13 14.31
C TYR A 251 -20.37 3.98 14.00
N VAL A 252 -20.55 5.27 13.77
CA VAL A 252 -19.45 6.23 13.56
C VAL A 252 -18.40 6.15 14.69
N ALA A 253 -18.82 6.06 15.95
CA ALA A 253 -17.89 5.89 17.07
C ALA A 253 -17.12 4.56 17.02
N ALA A 254 -17.74 3.47 16.60
CA ALA A 254 -17.06 2.18 16.46
C ALA A 254 -16.07 2.19 15.29
N ASP A 255 -16.43 2.79 14.17
CA ASP A 255 -15.60 2.87 12.95
C ASP A 255 -14.37 3.77 13.19
N LEU A 256 -14.52 4.89 13.90
CA LEU A 256 -13.35 5.70 14.30
C LEU A 256 -12.35 4.91 15.17
N LEU A 257 -12.84 3.96 15.97
CA LEU A 257 -12.01 3.18 16.88
C LEU A 257 -11.37 1.95 16.21
N SER A 258 -11.92 1.45 15.10
CA SER A 258 -11.32 0.34 14.36
C SER A 258 -9.92 0.70 13.87
N GLN A 259 -9.72 1.93 13.41
CA GLN A 259 -8.39 2.36 12.98
C GLN A 259 -7.49 2.83 14.14
N ALA A 260 -8.08 3.43 15.18
CA ALA A 260 -7.31 3.91 16.34
C ALA A 260 -6.63 2.79 17.14
N GLU A 261 -7.06 1.53 17.01
CA GLU A 261 -6.43 0.38 17.68
C GLU A 261 -5.21 -0.21 16.97
N HIS A 262 -4.90 0.26 15.76
CA HIS A 262 -3.77 -0.23 14.96
C HIS A 262 -2.43 0.29 15.49
N ASP A 263 -2.32 1.58 15.78
CA ASP A 263 -1.07 2.23 16.16
C ASP A 263 -1.30 3.50 17.00
N GLU A 264 -0.38 3.84 17.90
CA GLU A 264 -0.46 5.06 18.73
C GLU A 264 -0.42 6.36 17.89
N MET A 265 0.08 6.27 16.66
CA MET A 265 0.12 7.35 15.66
C MET A 265 -1.04 7.32 14.66
N ALA A 266 -1.95 6.35 14.75
CA ALA A 266 -3.13 6.31 13.90
C ALA A 266 -3.99 7.55 14.12
N SER A 267 -4.67 8.04 13.08
CA SER A 267 -5.59 9.18 13.18
C SER A 267 -7.03 8.75 12.89
N ALA A 268 -7.94 9.24 13.73
CA ALA A 268 -9.37 9.05 13.58
C ALA A 268 -10.06 10.43 13.59
N ILE A 269 -10.68 10.79 12.47
CA ILE A 269 -11.29 12.11 12.26
C ILE A 269 -12.75 11.95 11.89
N LEU A 270 -13.65 12.58 12.66
CA LEU A 270 -15.03 12.81 12.24
C LEU A 270 -15.14 14.24 11.68
N ILE A 271 -15.75 14.39 10.50
CA ILE A 271 -16.24 15.68 10.02
C ILE A 271 -17.76 15.60 9.92
N THR A 272 -18.45 16.55 10.55
CA THR A 272 -19.92 16.56 10.54
C THR A 272 -20.49 17.97 10.52
N THR A 273 -21.66 18.12 9.89
CA THR A 273 -22.49 19.33 9.95
C THR A 273 -23.39 19.38 11.20
N SER A 274 -23.43 18.30 11.99
CA SER A 274 -24.33 18.18 13.15
C SER A 274 -23.56 18.22 14.47
N LYS A 275 -23.75 19.29 15.24
CA LYS A 275 -23.20 19.42 16.60
C LYS A 275 -23.75 18.35 17.54
N GLU A 276 -25.02 17.99 17.39
CA GLU A 276 -25.64 16.94 18.19
C GLU A 276 -25.02 15.57 17.88
N LEU A 277 -24.73 15.27 16.61
CA LEU A 277 -24.01 14.05 16.24
C LEU A 277 -22.61 14.04 16.84
N ALA A 278 -21.86 15.14 16.73
CA ALA A 278 -20.51 15.27 17.28
C ALA A 278 -20.46 14.94 18.79
N GLU A 279 -21.38 15.49 19.57
CA GLU A 279 -21.48 15.22 21.01
C GLU A 279 -21.81 13.75 21.29
N LYS A 280 -22.80 13.19 20.59
CA LYS A 280 -23.20 11.79 20.76
C LYS A 280 -22.08 10.81 20.38
N VAL A 281 -21.37 11.06 19.28
CA VAL A 281 -20.21 10.24 18.88
C VAL A 281 -19.13 10.31 19.94
N SER A 282 -18.80 11.49 20.47
CA SER A 282 -17.78 11.59 21.53
C SER A 282 -18.15 10.77 22.77
N VAL A 283 -19.43 10.77 23.16
CA VAL A 283 -19.91 9.97 24.28
C VAL A 283 -19.81 8.46 24.01
N GLU A 284 -20.17 8.01 22.80
CA GLU A 284 -20.07 6.59 22.44
C GLU A 284 -18.60 6.13 22.33
N VAL A 285 -17.70 6.99 21.84
CA VAL A 285 -16.25 6.73 21.83
C VAL A 285 -15.76 6.43 23.25
N ASP A 286 -16.07 7.29 24.24
CA ASP A 286 -15.63 7.08 25.63
C ASP A 286 -16.18 5.76 26.20
N LYS A 287 -17.43 5.40 25.88
CA LYS A 287 -18.05 4.14 26.31
C LYS A 287 -17.36 2.91 25.71
N PHE A 288 -16.94 2.97 24.44
CA PHE A 288 -16.25 1.87 23.78
C PHE A 288 -14.81 1.74 24.27
N VAL A 289 -14.07 2.84 24.36
CA VAL A 289 -12.68 2.85 24.87
C VAL A 289 -12.59 2.21 26.26
N ALA A 290 -13.57 2.45 27.13
CA ALA A 290 -13.63 1.84 28.45
C ALA A 290 -13.72 0.29 28.45
N LYS A 291 -14.11 -0.33 27.34
CA LYS A 291 -14.37 -1.77 27.21
C LYS A 291 -13.40 -2.51 26.30
N LEU A 292 -12.79 -1.82 25.33
CA LEU A 292 -11.90 -2.45 24.35
C LEU A 292 -10.56 -2.84 24.97
N SER A 293 -10.05 -4.01 24.58
CA SER A 293 -8.82 -4.59 25.15
C SER A 293 -7.56 -3.78 24.84
N ARG A 294 -7.55 -3.07 23.71
CA ARG A 294 -6.44 -2.20 23.25
C ARG A 294 -6.57 -0.74 23.69
N LYS A 295 -7.32 -0.46 24.76
CA LYS A 295 -7.62 0.91 25.23
C LYS A 295 -6.41 1.84 25.33
N GLU A 296 -5.22 1.35 25.70
CA GLU A 296 -4.03 2.19 25.88
C GLU A 296 -3.50 2.74 24.55
N ILE A 297 -3.49 1.90 23.50
CA ILE A 297 -3.10 2.31 22.15
C ILE A 297 -4.14 3.28 21.59
N ILE A 298 -5.41 2.90 21.72
CA ILE A 298 -6.55 3.70 21.27
C ILE A 298 -6.52 5.09 21.92
N GLN A 299 -6.36 5.16 23.25
CA GLN A 299 -6.35 6.43 23.96
C GLN A 299 -5.21 7.34 23.46
N LYS A 300 -4.01 6.81 23.26
CA LYS A 300 -2.88 7.59 22.73
C LYS A 300 -3.14 8.09 21.31
N SER A 301 -3.72 7.25 20.43
CA SER A 301 -4.12 7.66 19.08
C SER A 301 -5.13 8.80 19.14
N LEU A 302 -6.17 8.68 19.97
CA LEU A 302 -7.21 9.71 20.10
C LEU A 302 -6.69 11.02 20.73
N ASP A 303 -5.83 10.93 21.73
CA ASP A 303 -5.25 12.11 22.41
C ASP A 303 -4.40 12.93 21.44
N ASN A 304 -3.59 12.26 20.62
CA ASN A 304 -2.66 12.91 19.70
C ASN A 304 -3.30 13.31 18.38
N TYR A 305 -4.20 12.48 17.84
CA TYR A 305 -4.69 12.58 16.46
C TYR A 305 -6.20 12.28 16.29
N GLY A 306 -6.96 12.25 17.38
CA GLY A 306 -8.42 12.11 17.39
C GLY A 306 -9.14 13.45 17.37
N TYR A 307 -9.84 13.75 16.28
CA TYR A 307 -10.53 15.03 16.07
C TYR A 307 -11.99 14.85 15.64
N ILE A 308 -12.85 15.75 16.13
CA ILE A 308 -14.20 15.95 15.60
C ILE A 308 -14.28 17.37 15.07
N LEU A 309 -14.58 17.53 13.77
CA LEU A 309 -14.66 18.81 13.08
C LEU A 309 -16.12 19.13 12.76
N ALA A 310 -16.66 20.12 13.46
CA ALA A 310 -17.99 20.64 13.21
C ALA A 310 -17.93 21.66 12.06
N ALA A 311 -18.45 21.29 10.89
CA ALA A 311 -18.55 22.14 9.71
C ALA A 311 -19.88 22.90 9.68
N ASP A 312 -19.90 24.11 9.11
CA ASP A 312 -21.15 24.85 8.95
C ASP A 312 -21.94 24.34 7.75
N THR A 313 -21.25 23.83 6.72
CA THR A 313 -21.87 23.28 5.52
C THR A 313 -21.23 21.95 5.07
N LEU A 314 -22.00 21.17 4.32
CA LEU A 314 -21.50 19.90 3.75
C LEU A 314 -20.40 20.15 2.71
N ASP A 315 -20.47 21.25 1.96
CA ASP A 315 -19.44 21.59 0.96
C ASP A 315 -18.09 21.90 1.65
N GLU A 316 -18.10 22.62 2.78
CA GLU A 316 -16.88 22.83 3.59
C GLU A 316 -16.32 21.52 4.14
N ALA A 317 -17.21 20.62 4.59
CA ALA A 317 -16.82 19.31 5.10
C ALA A 317 -16.17 18.44 4.00
N ILE A 318 -16.72 18.46 2.79
CA ILE A 318 -16.17 17.79 1.60
C ILE A 318 -14.81 18.36 1.22
N GLU A 319 -14.66 19.68 1.21
CA GLU A 319 -13.37 20.31 0.90
C GLU A 319 -12.31 19.98 1.96
N ALA A 320 -12.67 19.92 3.24
CA ALA A 320 -11.76 19.45 4.28
C ALA A 320 -11.38 17.98 4.11
N ALA A 321 -12.31 17.09 3.77
CA ALA A 321 -12.01 15.69 3.46
C ALA A 321 -11.02 15.57 2.27
N ASN A 322 -11.25 16.35 1.21
CA ASN A 322 -10.35 16.41 0.05
C ASN A 322 -8.95 16.95 0.37
N ASP A 323 -8.86 17.92 1.28
CA ASP A 323 -7.58 18.49 1.72
C ASP A 323 -6.80 17.53 2.62
N ILE A 324 -7.50 16.79 3.48
CA ILE A 324 -6.91 15.76 4.35
C ILE A 324 -6.43 14.58 3.50
N ALA A 325 -7.21 14.16 2.50
CA ALA A 325 -6.88 13.07 1.59
C ALA A 325 -6.49 11.79 2.34
N SER A 326 -7.42 11.31 3.16
CA SER A 326 -7.22 10.17 4.07
C SER A 326 -7.00 8.85 3.34
N GLU A 327 -6.33 7.93 4.03
CA GLU A 327 -6.24 6.52 3.64
C GLU A 327 -7.62 5.90 3.44
N HIS A 328 -8.48 5.98 4.47
CA HIS A 328 -9.87 5.52 4.43
C HIS A 328 -10.83 6.70 4.59
N LEU A 329 -11.86 6.77 3.75
CA LEU A 329 -12.95 7.73 3.84
C LEU A 329 -14.29 7.01 3.91
N GLU A 330 -15.01 7.16 5.02
CA GLU A 330 -16.40 6.74 5.10
C GLU A 330 -17.34 7.92 4.87
N ILE A 331 -18.34 7.72 4.02
CA ILE A 331 -19.37 8.72 3.73
C ILE A 331 -20.70 8.20 4.29
N VAL A 332 -21.09 8.73 5.45
CA VAL A 332 -22.28 8.34 6.20
C VAL A 332 -23.26 9.52 6.22
N THR A 333 -23.76 9.86 5.04
CA THR A 333 -24.70 10.97 4.83
C THR A 333 -25.95 10.48 4.12
N LYS A 334 -27.04 11.26 4.21
CA LYS A 334 -28.32 10.96 3.54
C LYS A 334 -28.17 10.75 2.04
N ASN A 335 -27.30 11.52 1.38
CA ASN A 335 -27.04 11.48 -0.07
C ASN A 335 -25.60 11.03 -0.38
N ALA A 336 -25.12 9.96 0.26
CA ALA A 336 -23.71 9.55 0.20
C ALA A 336 -23.14 9.36 -1.21
N PHE A 337 -23.92 8.87 -2.17
CA PHE A 337 -23.47 8.74 -3.57
C PHE A 337 -23.26 10.08 -4.26
N GLU A 338 -24.07 11.10 -3.96
CA GLU A 338 -23.84 12.45 -4.50
C GLU A 338 -22.55 13.04 -3.92
N VAL A 339 -22.36 12.89 -2.60
CA VAL A 339 -21.15 13.33 -1.89
C VAL A 339 -19.90 12.67 -2.47
N MET A 340 -19.94 11.36 -2.73
CA MET A 340 -18.85 10.61 -3.35
C MET A 340 -18.39 11.26 -4.67
N THR A 341 -19.29 11.78 -5.51
CA THR A 341 -18.90 12.42 -6.78
C THR A 341 -18.08 13.70 -6.61
N LYS A 342 -18.13 14.32 -5.41
CA LYS A 342 -17.40 15.54 -5.05
C LYS A 342 -16.08 15.24 -4.34
N ILE A 343 -15.83 13.98 -3.96
CA ILE A 343 -14.56 13.53 -3.38
C ILE A 343 -13.53 13.36 -4.50
N ARG A 344 -12.42 14.07 -4.37
CA ARG A 344 -11.26 14.05 -5.26
C ARG A 344 -10.14 13.16 -4.73
N ASN A 345 -9.93 13.16 -3.41
CA ASN A 345 -8.78 12.50 -2.79
C ASN A 345 -9.21 11.62 -1.61
N ALA A 346 -9.09 10.30 -1.77
CA ALA A 346 -9.19 9.30 -0.71
C ALA A 346 -8.54 8.00 -1.21
N GLY A 347 -7.91 7.22 -0.34
CA GLY A 347 -7.37 5.91 -0.71
C GLY A 347 -8.49 4.93 -1.03
N ALA A 348 -9.39 4.71 -0.07
CA ALA A 348 -10.61 3.93 -0.21
C ALA A 348 -11.83 4.74 0.24
N ILE A 349 -12.94 4.63 -0.50
CA ILE A 349 -14.20 5.30 -0.18
C ILE A 349 -15.25 4.25 0.17
N PHE A 350 -15.81 4.36 1.36
CA PHE A 350 -16.87 3.50 1.87
C PHE A 350 -18.17 4.29 1.96
N ILE A 351 -19.28 3.69 1.51
CA ILE A 351 -20.53 4.41 1.27
C ILE A 351 -21.65 3.79 2.11
N GLY A 352 -22.21 4.61 3.00
CA GLY A 352 -23.34 4.26 3.87
C GLY A 352 -22.99 3.46 5.12
N GLU A 353 -23.96 3.33 6.03
CA GLU A 353 -23.78 2.81 7.40
C GLU A 353 -23.33 1.34 7.53
N TYR A 354 -23.43 0.56 6.45
CA TYR A 354 -23.09 -0.87 6.48
C TYR A 354 -21.75 -1.19 5.78
N SER A 355 -21.03 -0.16 5.35
CA SER A 355 -19.76 -0.29 4.66
C SER A 355 -18.65 0.23 5.58
N SER A 356 -18.42 -0.39 6.73
CA SER A 356 -17.33 0.06 7.61
C SER A 356 -15.96 -0.36 7.06
N GLU A 357 -14.91 0.39 7.42
CA GLU A 357 -13.51 0.15 7.02
C GLU A 357 -13.07 -1.33 7.14
N PRO A 358 -13.35 -2.05 8.25
CA PRO A 358 -12.99 -3.47 8.39
C PRO A 358 -13.54 -4.39 7.28
N LEU A 359 -14.67 -4.04 6.66
CA LEU A 359 -15.22 -4.79 5.53
C LEU A 359 -14.25 -4.76 4.33
N GLY A 360 -13.64 -3.60 4.07
CA GLY A 360 -12.64 -3.42 3.02
C GLY A 360 -11.33 -4.12 3.37
N ASP A 361 -10.89 -3.99 4.61
CA ASP A 361 -9.64 -4.55 5.13
C ASP A 361 -9.55 -6.07 5.05
N TYR A 362 -10.70 -6.73 5.14
CA TYR A 362 -10.73 -8.19 5.24
C TYR A 362 -11.40 -8.89 4.06
N PHE A 363 -12.48 -8.35 3.48
CA PHE A 363 -13.44 -9.21 2.77
C PHE A 363 -14.00 -8.67 1.45
N ALA A 364 -14.26 -7.37 1.31
CA ALA A 364 -15.02 -6.85 0.17
C ALA A 364 -14.34 -7.06 -1.19
N GLY A 365 -13.01 -7.02 -1.23
CA GLY A 365 -12.21 -7.26 -2.43
C GLY A 365 -11.23 -6.15 -2.82
N PRO A 366 -11.54 -4.84 -2.66
CA PRO A 366 -10.58 -3.76 -2.81
C PRO A 366 -9.37 -3.93 -1.88
N ASN A 367 -8.23 -3.32 -2.25
CA ASN A 367 -6.98 -3.49 -1.53
C ASN A 367 -6.86 -2.53 -0.35
N HIS A 368 -6.42 -3.03 0.81
CA HIS A 368 -6.16 -2.21 1.99
C HIS A 368 -4.73 -1.66 2.11
N VAL A 369 -3.85 -2.01 1.17
CA VAL A 369 -2.54 -1.35 1.07
C VAL A 369 -2.75 -0.02 0.37
N LEU A 370 -2.96 1.01 1.18
CA LEU A 370 -3.49 2.30 0.75
C LEU A 370 -2.50 3.45 0.97
N PRO A 371 -2.67 4.56 0.26
CA PRO A 371 -1.87 5.75 0.47
C PRO A 371 -2.28 6.51 1.75
N THR A 372 -1.35 6.61 2.70
CA THR A 372 -1.51 7.31 4.00
C THR A 372 -0.95 8.75 3.97
N ASN A 373 -1.13 9.55 5.02
CA ASN A 373 -0.48 10.85 5.25
C ASN A 373 -0.74 11.86 4.12
N GLY A 374 -1.97 11.91 3.63
CA GLY A 374 -2.37 12.82 2.55
C GLY A 374 -1.81 12.46 1.18
N THR A 375 -1.14 11.31 1.05
CA THR A 375 -0.57 10.88 -0.23
C THR A 375 -1.62 10.32 -1.19
N ALA A 376 -2.87 10.13 -0.76
CA ALA A 376 -4.00 9.83 -1.65
C ALA A 376 -4.25 10.92 -2.72
N LYS A 377 -3.61 12.09 -2.59
CA LYS A 377 -3.55 13.13 -3.62
C LYS A 377 -2.80 12.72 -4.89
N PHE A 378 -1.91 11.72 -4.80
CA PHE A 378 -1.03 11.35 -5.92
C PHE A 378 -0.64 9.86 -5.98
N PHE A 379 -0.89 9.08 -4.93
CA PHE A 379 -0.76 7.63 -4.94
C PHE A 379 -2.14 6.96 -4.98
N SER A 380 -2.16 5.72 -5.43
CA SER A 380 -3.35 4.87 -5.51
C SER A 380 -3.21 3.65 -4.61
N PRO A 381 -4.32 2.96 -4.28
CA PRO A 381 -4.28 1.64 -3.66
C PRO A 381 -3.43 0.66 -4.47
N LEU A 382 -2.79 -0.29 -3.79
CA LEU A 382 -2.10 -1.39 -4.45
C LEU A 382 -3.06 -2.14 -5.39
N SER A 383 -2.63 -2.37 -6.63
CA SER A 383 -3.48 -2.88 -7.70
C SER A 383 -2.75 -3.84 -8.64
N VAL A 384 -3.44 -4.39 -9.64
CA VAL A 384 -2.80 -5.16 -10.73
C VAL A 384 -1.78 -4.31 -11.50
N ASP A 385 -2.06 -3.01 -11.67
CA ASP A 385 -1.19 -2.09 -12.42
C ASP A 385 0.18 -1.91 -11.75
N ASP A 386 0.29 -2.15 -10.43
CA ASP A 386 1.55 -2.11 -9.69
C ASP A 386 2.53 -3.21 -10.07
N PHE A 387 2.04 -4.32 -10.61
CA PHE A 387 2.80 -5.52 -10.91
C PHE A 387 3.04 -5.72 -12.40
N ILE A 388 2.79 -4.69 -13.22
CA ILE A 388 3.06 -4.70 -14.65
C ILE A 388 4.02 -3.59 -15.06
N LYS A 389 4.63 -3.75 -16.23
CA LYS A 389 5.34 -2.71 -16.97
C LYS A 389 4.74 -2.53 -18.35
N LYS A 390 4.82 -1.30 -18.85
CA LYS A 390 4.32 -0.88 -20.16
C LYS A 390 5.49 -0.50 -21.04
N SER A 391 5.58 -1.07 -22.23
CA SER A 391 6.59 -0.73 -23.24
C SER A 391 5.92 -0.18 -24.49
N SER A 392 6.37 0.99 -24.95
CA SER A 392 5.92 1.55 -26.22
C SER A 392 6.45 0.71 -27.39
N ILE A 393 5.57 0.39 -28.33
CA ILE A 393 5.92 -0.27 -29.59
C ILE A 393 5.86 0.78 -30.69
N ILE A 394 6.92 0.86 -31.48
CA ILE A 394 7.04 1.77 -32.61
C ILE A 394 7.64 0.98 -33.77
N SER A 395 6.91 0.89 -34.87
CA SER A 395 7.39 0.30 -36.12
C SER A 395 6.90 1.15 -37.29
N TYR A 396 7.81 1.45 -38.21
CA TYR A 396 7.54 2.24 -39.41
C TYR A 396 8.01 1.46 -40.63
N SER A 397 7.19 1.49 -41.68
CA SER A 397 7.64 1.15 -43.04
C SER A 397 8.67 2.17 -43.54
N LYS A 398 9.37 1.83 -44.63
CA LYS A 398 10.29 2.77 -45.29
C LYS A 398 9.51 4.00 -45.78
N GLU A 399 8.36 3.77 -46.40
CA GLU A 399 7.50 4.79 -47.02
C GLU A 399 6.96 5.77 -45.99
N ALA A 400 6.50 5.26 -44.82
CA ALA A 400 6.03 6.11 -43.74
C ALA A 400 7.16 6.98 -43.15
N LEU A 401 8.36 6.41 -42.97
CA LEU A 401 9.50 7.18 -42.47
C LEU A 401 9.97 8.23 -43.49
N GLN A 402 9.98 7.88 -44.78
CA GLN A 402 10.37 8.79 -45.87
C GLN A 402 9.49 10.03 -45.96
N ALA A 403 8.22 9.94 -45.55
CA ALA A 403 7.33 11.10 -45.52
C ALA A 403 7.74 12.15 -44.45
N VAL A 404 8.42 11.74 -43.37
CA VAL A 404 8.67 12.59 -42.18
C VAL A 404 10.14 12.76 -41.82
N TYR A 405 11.06 12.08 -42.51
CA TYR A 405 12.47 12.01 -42.11
C TYR A 405 13.16 13.37 -42.03
N LYS A 406 12.82 14.31 -42.93
CA LYS A 406 13.39 15.67 -42.95
C LYS A 406 13.00 16.47 -41.71
N ASP A 407 11.76 16.33 -41.24
CA ASP A 407 11.27 17.00 -40.04
C ASP A 407 11.98 16.46 -38.79
N ILE A 408 12.17 15.14 -38.72
CA ILE A 408 12.91 14.50 -37.61
C ILE A 408 14.38 14.97 -37.60
N VAL A 409 15.01 15.04 -38.78
CA VAL A 409 16.37 15.57 -38.91
C VAL A 409 16.44 17.02 -38.47
N GLN A 410 15.48 17.86 -38.87
CA GLN A 410 15.42 19.27 -38.47
C GLN A 410 15.32 19.43 -36.95
N PHE A 411 14.48 18.63 -36.28
CA PHE A 411 14.43 18.60 -34.81
C PHE A 411 15.78 18.24 -34.21
N ALA A 412 16.39 17.14 -34.67
CA ALA A 412 17.68 16.68 -34.16
C ALA A 412 18.80 17.71 -34.38
N GLU A 413 18.79 18.44 -35.50
CA GLU A 413 19.76 19.50 -35.78
C GLU A 413 19.54 20.76 -34.94
N CYS A 414 18.29 21.15 -34.72
CA CYS A 414 17.94 22.24 -33.81
C CYS A 414 18.45 21.95 -32.39
N GLU A 415 18.36 20.69 -31.96
CA GLU A 415 18.89 20.21 -30.67
C GLU A 415 20.40 19.92 -30.69
N LYS A 416 21.06 20.10 -31.85
CA LYS A 416 22.49 19.83 -32.08
C LYS A 416 22.89 18.36 -31.84
N LEU A 417 21.94 17.44 -31.98
CA LEU A 417 22.12 15.99 -31.85
C LEU A 417 22.50 15.37 -33.20
N THR A 418 23.74 15.62 -33.65
CA THR A 418 24.23 15.21 -34.98
C THR A 418 24.10 13.72 -35.26
N ALA A 419 24.32 12.85 -34.25
CA ALA A 419 24.15 11.41 -34.39
C ALA A 419 22.68 10.97 -34.56
N HIS A 420 21.73 11.66 -33.93
CA HIS A 420 20.30 11.39 -34.10
C HIS A 420 19.86 11.74 -35.52
N ALA A 421 20.23 12.93 -35.99
CA ALA A 421 19.98 13.37 -37.37
C ALA A 421 20.60 12.39 -38.38
N ASN A 422 21.88 12.02 -38.19
CA ASN A 422 22.58 11.08 -39.06
C ASN A 422 21.90 9.72 -39.10
N SER A 423 21.42 9.21 -37.97
CA SER A 423 20.73 7.91 -37.92
C SER A 423 19.53 7.87 -38.88
N ILE A 424 18.80 8.97 -39.03
CA ILE A 424 17.67 9.06 -39.95
C ILE A 424 18.14 9.25 -41.40
N ARG A 425 19.14 10.12 -41.64
CA ARG A 425 19.67 10.43 -42.98
C ARG A 425 20.17 9.19 -43.72
N VAL A 426 20.99 8.38 -43.08
CA VAL A 426 21.63 7.20 -43.72
C VAL A 426 20.63 6.17 -44.27
N ARG A 427 19.35 6.25 -43.90
CA ARG A 427 18.28 5.41 -44.45
C ARG A 427 17.78 5.85 -45.83
N PHE A 428 18.18 7.05 -46.27
CA PHE A 428 17.75 7.70 -47.51
C PHE A 428 18.92 8.35 -48.28
N GLU A 429 20.17 8.07 -47.92
CA GLU A 429 21.37 8.64 -48.57
C GLU A 429 21.73 7.99 -49.92
N GLU A 430 21.12 6.85 -50.27
CA GLU A 430 21.31 6.17 -51.57
C GLU A 430 20.20 6.47 -52.60
N GLU A 431 19.39 7.52 -52.38
CA GLU A 431 18.37 8.02 -53.33
C GLU A 431 18.77 9.32 -54.02
#